data_AF-A0A962JH38-F1
#
_entry.id   AF-A0A962JH38-F1
#
_cell.length_a   1.000
_cell.length_b   1.000
_cell.length_c   1.000
_cell.angle_alpha   90.00
_cell.angle_beta   90.00
_cell.angle_gamma   90.00
#
_symmetry.space_group_name_H-M   'P 1'
#
loop_
_entity.id
_entity.type
_entity.pdbx_description
1 polymer ?
#
loop_
_entity_poly.entity_id
_entity_poly.type
_entity_poly.pdbx_seq_one_letter_code
_entity_poly.pdbx_strand_id
1 'polypeptide(L)' 'TIHEAEARNQNFGQIQNAYIRLYDNDKVVADYDLDEMFSNETAVQFGSFFKLDNEWLFKAVGAGYRLNLGDFVEGYQ' A
#
# COMPACT_ATOMS: atom_id res chain seq x y z
N THR A 1 -5.08 1.03 -2.63
CA THR A 1 -5.36 0.94 -4.07
C THR A 1 -6.14 2.16 -4.51
N ILE A 2 -6.20 2.45 -5.81
CA ILE A 2 -7.04 3.49 -6.40
C ILE A 2 -8.29 2.80 -6.96
N HIS A 3 -9.47 3.23 -6.53
CA HIS A 3 -10.72 2.68 -7.01
C HIS A 3 -10.98 3.13 -8.47
N GLU A 4 -11.35 2.18 -9.34
CA GLU A 4 -11.59 2.41 -10.78
C GLU A 4 -10.39 3.06 -11.51
N ALA A 5 -9.17 2.75 -11.08
CA ALA A 5 -7.94 3.35 -11.61
C ALA A 5 -7.84 3.25 -13.14
N GLU A 6 -8.18 2.11 -13.72
CA GLU A 6 -8.15 1.90 -15.17
C GLU A 6 -9.21 2.75 -15.90
N ALA A 7 -10.46 2.72 -15.46
CA ALA A 7 -11.55 3.49 -16.07
C ALA A 7 -11.33 5.01 -15.97
N ARG A 8 -10.65 5.46 -14.91
CA ARG A 8 -10.29 6.87 -14.67
C ARG A 8 -8.92 7.25 -15.23
N ASN A 9 -8.19 6.28 -15.78
CA ASN A 9 -6.79 6.43 -16.20
C ASN A 9 -5.91 7.12 -15.13
N GLN A 10 -6.05 6.64 -13.89
CA GLN A 10 -5.48 7.23 -12.68
C GLN A 10 -4.38 6.36 -12.05
N ASN A 11 -3.29 6.97 -11.60
CA ASN A 11 -2.22 6.37 -10.80
C ASN A 11 -1.82 7.29 -9.61
N PHE A 12 -0.95 6.82 -8.71
CA PHE A 12 -0.57 7.62 -7.54
C PHE A 12 0.19 8.89 -7.90
N GLY A 13 0.93 8.93 -9.01
CA GLY A 13 1.64 10.14 -9.45
C GLY A 13 0.72 11.29 -9.89
N GLN A 14 -0.57 11.00 -10.10
CA GLN A 14 -1.59 12.00 -10.41
C GLN A 14 -2.38 12.46 -9.18
N ILE A 15 -2.15 11.85 -8.00
CA ILE A 15 -2.83 12.19 -6.75
C ILE A 15 -1.85 12.95 -5.87
N GLN A 16 -2.02 14.27 -5.75
CA GLN A 16 -1.14 15.08 -4.92
C GLN A 16 -1.27 14.73 -3.44
N ASN A 17 -0.13 14.69 -2.74
CA ASN A 17 -0.05 14.39 -1.31
C ASN A 17 -0.66 13.02 -0.99
N ALA A 18 -0.49 12.04 -1.88
CA ALA A 18 -0.84 10.66 -1.59
C ALA A 18 0.26 10.04 -0.74
N TYR A 19 -0.04 9.72 0.52
CA TYR A 19 0.92 9.08 1.42
C TYR A 19 0.24 8.00 2.27
N ILE A 20 1.05 7.11 2.82
CA ILE A 20 0.62 6.20 3.89
C ILE A 20 1.67 6.18 4.98
N ARG A 21 1.20 6.30 6.23
CA ARG A 21 2.05 6.25 7.41
C ARG A 21 1.44 5.34 8.46
N LEU A 22 2.26 4.43 8.99
CA LEU A 22 1.89 3.52 10.07
C LEU A 22 2.60 3.94 11.34
N TYR A 23 1.84 4.00 12.43
CA TYR A 23 2.33 4.33 13.75
C TYR A 23 2.11 3.15 14.71
N ASP A 24 3.12 2.87 15.51
CA ASP A 24 3.01 2.09 16.75
C ASP A 24 3.12 3.07 17.92
N ASN A 25 1.97 3.37 18.52
CA ASN A 25 1.80 4.50 19.44
C ASN A 25 2.26 5.81 18.78
N ASP A 26 3.32 6.44 19.28
CA ASP A 26 3.89 7.68 18.73
C ASP A 26 5.05 7.44 17.74
N LYS A 27 5.46 6.18 17.55
CA LYS A 27 6.59 5.82 16.70
C LYS A 27 6.13 5.50 15.27
N VAL A 28 6.68 6.20 14.29
CA VAL A 28 6.52 5.85 12.87
C VAL A 28 7.26 4.54 12.59
N VAL A 29 6.53 3.54 12.08
CA VAL A 29 7.07 2.22 11.71
C VAL A 29 7.03 1.95 10.21
N ALA A 30 6.25 2.72 9.46
CA ALA A 30 6.33 2.80 7.99
C ALA A 30 5.88 4.19 7.53
N ASP A 31 6.54 4.72 6.50
CA ASP A 31 6.22 6.01 5.90
C ASP A 31 6.55 5.94 4.40
N TYR A 32 5.55 6.19 3.56
CA TYR A 32 5.70 6.15 2.11
C TYR A 32 4.92 7.29 1.45
N ASP A 33 5.63 8.11 0.68
CA ASP A 33 5.04 9.09 -0.24
C ASP A 33 4.72 8.37 -1.56
N LEU A 34 3.42 8.15 -1.80
CA LEU A 34 2.93 7.28 -2.86
C LEU A 34 3.03 7.94 -4.23
N ASP A 35 2.82 9.25 -4.29
CA ASP A 35 2.96 10.05 -5.50
C ASP A 35 4.40 10.12 -6.01
N GLU A 36 5.38 10.05 -5.10
CA GLU A 36 6.80 9.99 -5.46
C GLU A 36 7.30 8.56 -5.70
N MET A 37 7.05 7.64 -4.75
CA MET A 37 7.64 6.30 -4.77
C MET A 37 6.90 5.31 -5.67
N PHE A 38 5.60 5.50 -5.87
CA PHE A 38 4.72 4.58 -6.59
C PHE A 38 3.95 5.30 -7.70
N SER A 39 4.56 6.32 -8.30
CA SER A 39 3.93 7.28 -9.21
C SER A 39 3.21 6.64 -10.42
N ASN A 40 3.67 5.46 -10.87
CA ASN A 40 3.07 4.73 -12.00
C ASN A 40 2.10 3.61 -11.58
N GLU A 41 1.90 3.41 -10.28
CA GLU A 41 1.16 2.29 -9.73
C GLU A 41 -0.28 2.67 -9.39
N THR A 42 -1.15 1.66 -9.33
CA THR A 42 -2.57 1.81 -8.96
C THR A 42 -2.88 1.16 -7.62
N ALA A 43 -1.96 0.35 -7.11
CA ALA A 43 -2.06 -0.37 -5.87
C ALA A 43 -0.69 -0.49 -5.19
N VAL A 44 -0.69 -0.53 -3.85
CA VAL A 44 0.53 -0.66 -3.05
C VAL A 44 0.26 -1.61 -1.88
N GLN A 45 1.14 -2.60 -1.71
CA GLN A 45 1.28 -3.35 -0.48
C GLN A 45 2.38 -2.69 0.35
N PHE A 46 2.00 -1.86 1.32
CA PHE A 46 2.94 -1.12 2.14
C PHE A 46 3.59 -1.99 3.23
N GLY A 47 2.89 -3.01 3.72
CA GLY A 47 3.39 -3.94 4.71
C GLY A 47 2.51 -5.16 4.93
N SER A 48 2.96 -6.06 5.79
CA SER A 48 2.20 -7.22 6.26
C SER A 48 2.32 -7.39 7.76
N PHE A 49 1.24 -7.84 8.38
CA PHE A 49 1.24 -8.32 9.75
C PHE A 49 1.30 -9.84 9.76
N PHE A 50 2.12 -10.40 10.63
CA PHE A 50 2.18 -11.84 10.86
C PHE A 50 2.25 -12.11 12.36
N LYS A 51 1.76 -13.28 12.76
CA LYS A 51 1.69 -13.68 14.16
C LYS A 51 2.82 -14.66 14.48
N LEU A 52 3.63 -14.36 15.48
CA LEU A 52 4.70 -15.22 16.00
C LEU A 52 4.59 -15.24 17.51
N ASP A 53 4.60 -16.43 18.13
CA ASP A 53 4.57 -16.60 19.60
C ASP A 53 3.46 -15.79 20.31
N ASN A 54 2.30 -15.72 19.66
CA ASN A 54 1.12 -14.97 20.10
C ASN A 54 1.23 -13.43 20.06
N GLU A 55 2.28 -12.90 19.44
CA GLU A 55 2.49 -11.47 19.18
C GLU A 55 2.31 -11.13 17.71
N TRP A 56 1.83 -9.91 17.42
CA TRP A 56 1.72 -9.38 16.06
C TRP A 56 2.98 -8.60 15.70
N LEU A 57 3.64 -9.01 14.63
CA LEU A 57 4.81 -8.35 14.07
C LEU A 57 4.45 -7.70 12.76
N PHE A 58 4.88 -6.44 12.58
CA PHE A 58 4.77 -5.73 11.33
C PHE A 58 6.05 -5.89 10.50
N LYS A 59 5.90 -6.23 9.22
CA LYS A 59 6.97 -6.20 8.23
C LYS A 59 6.63 -5.19 7.14
N ALA A 60 7.50 -4.20 6.95
CA ALA A 60 7.43 -3.31 5.82
C ALA A 60 7.68 -4.09 4.51
N VAL A 61 6.87 -3.82 3.47
CA VAL A 61 6.94 -4.50 2.16
C VAL A 61 7.29 -3.49 1.07
N GLY A 62 6.48 -2.44 0.91
CA GLY A 62 6.72 -1.38 -0.08
C GLY A 62 6.69 -1.87 -1.54
N ALA A 63 5.71 -2.69 -1.91
CA ALA A 63 5.57 -3.20 -3.27
C ALA A 63 4.43 -2.48 -4.01
N GLY A 64 4.70 -2.02 -5.22
CA GLY A 64 3.75 -1.36 -6.11
C GLY A 64 3.20 -2.29 -7.19
N TYR A 65 1.95 -2.07 -7.59
CA TYR A 65 1.26 -2.91 -8.57
C TYR A 65 0.29 -2.10 -9.43
N ARG A 66 0.10 -2.57 -10.67
CA ARG A 66 -0.98 -2.13 -11.57
C ARG A 66 -2.14 -3.11 -11.53
N LEU A 67 -2.73 -3.24 -10.35
CA LEU A 67 -3.83 -4.15 -10.03
C LEU A 67 -5.01 -3.38 -9.43
N ASN A 68 -6.18 -4.00 -9.48
CA ASN A 68 -7.37 -3.55 -8.75
C ASN A 68 -7.46 -4.26 -7.38
N LEU A 69 -8.48 -3.91 -6.58
CA LEU A 69 -8.67 -4.53 -5.26
C LEU A 69 -9.04 -6.01 -5.34
N GLY A 70 -9.80 -6.41 -6.37
CA GLY A 70 -10.20 -7.80 -6.62
C GLY A 70 -8.99 -8.70 -6.85
N ASP A 71 -8.08 -8.30 -7.75
CA ASP A 71 -6.85 -9.04 -8.04
C ASP A 71 -6.01 -9.25 -6.77
N PHE A 72 -5.98 -8.23 -5.90
CA PHE A 72 -5.31 -8.30 -4.61
C PHE A 72 -5.93 -9.37 -3.71
N VAL A 73 -7.27 -9.41 -3.61
CA VAL A 73 -7.98 -10.37 -2.76
C VAL A 73 -7.79 -11.80 -3.26
N GLU A 74 -7.80 -12.02 -4.58
CA GLU A 74 -7.55 -13.34 -5.16
C GLU A 74 -6.18 -13.90 -4.80
N GLY A 75 -5.15 -13.05 -4.69
CA GLY A 75 -3.80 -13.49 -4.30
C GLY A 75 -3.65 -13.98 -2.86
N TYR A 76 -4.65 -13.79 -1.99
CA TYR A 76 -4.65 -14.26 -0.59
C TYR A 76 -5.62 -15.42 -0.32
N GLN A 77 -6.34 -15.91 -1.33
CA GLN A 77 -7.18 -17.11 -1.23
C GLN A 77 -6.37 -18.39 -1.49
#